data_AF-A0A6B0UZP2-F1
#
_entry.id   AF-A0A6B0UZP2-F1
#
_cell.length_a   1.000
_cell.length_b   1.000
_cell.length_c   1.000
_cell.angle_alpha   90.00
_cell.angle_beta   90.00
_cell.angle_gamma   90.00
#
_symmetry.space_group_name_H-M   'P 1'
#
loop_
_entity.id
_entity.type
_entity.pdbx_description
1 polymer ?
#
loop_
_entity_poly.entity_id
_entity_poly.type
_entity_poly.pdbx_seq_one_letter_code
_entity_poly.pdbx_strand_id
1 'polypeptide(L)'
;LLSRDWTILTAQKTPRAPQSVRRLFLGRGTARGRMGLPPVVSFFSGRPLPPRSTKHATQYIECATSVVYEIPMTCGKVYIGQTGRCINDRAREHALSVRSSPSGNLAIHCDRCPCAPNLDKTKIAGKLKNKTERELFEAYCIRVRGEDCCTSAPSVHLTEKEFSFLCREPEFVYK
;
A
#
# COMPACT_ATOMS: atom_id res chain seq x y z
N LEU A 1 46.61 3.82 38.72
CA LEU A 1 46.06 5.19 38.88
C LEU A 1 45.24 5.48 37.62
N LEU A 2 43.92 5.43 37.50
CA LEU A 2 42.72 5.30 38.35
C LEU A 2 41.72 4.49 37.49
N SER A 3 41.27 3.31 37.92
CA SER A 3 39.91 3.04 38.43
C SER A 3 38.78 3.95 37.90
N ARG A 4 37.80 3.34 37.22
CA ARG A 4 36.36 3.53 37.49
C ARG A 4 35.52 2.48 36.76
N ASP A 5 35.13 1.49 37.54
CA ASP A 5 33.97 0.62 37.35
C ASP A 5 32.68 1.44 37.20
N TRP A 6 31.72 0.92 36.42
CA TRP A 6 30.29 1.02 36.75
C TRP A 6 29.54 -0.18 36.16
N THR A 7 29.28 -1.14 37.03
CA THR A 7 28.22 -2.14 36.92
C THR A 7 26.90 -1.47 37.31
N ILE A 8 25.85 -1.54 36.49
CA ILE A 8 24.46 -1.55 36.99
C ILE A 8 23.64 -2.55 36.20
N LEU A 9 23.22 -3.59 36.92
CA LEU A 9 22.09 -4.46 36.65
C LEU A 9 20.78 -3.69 36.84
N THR A 10 19.87 -3.71 35.87
CA THR A 10 18.44 -3.61 36.14
C THR A 10 17.65 -4.53 35.20
N ALA A 11 17.26 -5.68 35.76
CA ALA A 11 16.25 -6.58 35.21
C ALA A 11 14.84 -6.04 35.51
N GLN A 12 14.00 -5.80 34.51
CA GLN A 12 12.54 -5.70 34.66
C GLN A 12 11.85 -6.26 33.40
N LYS A 13 11.38 -7.51 33.48
CA LYS A 13 9.98 -7.94 33.69
C LYS A 13 9.19 -8.08 32.38
N THR A 14 9.07 -9.35 31.97
CA THR A 14 8.13 -9.83 30.95
C THR A 14 6.68 -9.63 31.42
N PRO A 15 5.76 -9.16 30.56
CA PRO A 15 4.34 -9.16 30.87
C PRO A 15 3.74 -10.58 30.76
N ARG A 16 3.05 -11.01 31.82
CA ARG A 16 2.29 -12.27 31.89
C ARG A 16 0.99 -12.15 31.12
N ALA A 17 0.62 -13.24 30.46
CA ALA A 17 -0.70 -13.45 29.88
C ALA A 17 -1.81 -13.41 30.97
N PRO A 18 -2.99 -12.84 30.69
CA PRO A 18 -4.11 -12.91 31.60
C PRO A 18 -4.74 -14.30 31.60
N GLN A 19 -4.95 -14.80 32.82
CA GLN A 19 -5.56 -16.09 33.13
C GLN A 19 -7.08 -16.05 32.89
N SER A 20 -7.58 -17.20 32.43
CA SER A 20 -8.98 -17.54 32.30
C SER A 20 -9.75 -17.42 33.61
N VAL A 21 -10.88 -16.72 33.61
CA VAL A 21 -11.89 -16.82 34.67
C VAL A 21 -13.10 -17.58 34.11
N ARG A 22 -13.34 -18.78 34.65
CA ARG A 22 -14.57 -19.57 34.49
C ARG A 22 -15.44 -19.39 35.74
N ARG A 23 -16.75 -19.61 35.55
CA ARG A 23 -17.90 -19.64 36.50
C ARG A 23 -18.61 -18.27 36.67
N LEU A 24 -19.93 -18.19 36.78
CA LEU A 24 -20.95 -19.18 37.19
C LEU A 24 -22.32 -18.82 36.56
N PHE A 25 -23.14 -19.85 36.40
CA PHE A 25 -24.49 -19.83 35.82
C PHE A 25 -25.56 -19.38 36.85
N LEU A 26 -26.68 -18.87 36.33
CA LEU A 26 -28.08 -18.85 36.86
C LEU A 26 -28.70 -17.46 37.08
N GLY A 27 -29.80 -17.24 36.35
CA GLY A 27 -30.77 -16.16 36.59
C GLY A 27 -31.88 -16.18 35.55
N ARG A 28 -32.97 -16.94 35.82
CA ARG A 28 -34.23 -16.86 35.07
C ARG A 28 -34.90 -15.52 35.36
N GLY A 29 -35.37 -14.83 34.32
CA GLY A 29 -36.21 -13.65 34.44
C GLY A 29 -37.00 -13.42 33.14
N THR A 30 -38.29 -13.76 33.18
CA THR A 30 -39.28 -13.49 32.13
C THR A 30 -39.72 -12.03 32.15
N ALA A 31 -39.66 -11.32 31.02
CA ALA A 31 -40.53 -10.18 30.75
C ALA A 31 -40.63 -9.92 29.24
N ARG A 32 -41.87 -9.83 28.75
CA ARG A 32 -42.23 -9.50 27.38
C ARG A 32 -41.97 -8.00 27.14
N GLY A 33 -41.32 -7.67 26.03
CA GLY A 33 -41.24 -6.31 25.51
C GLY A 33 -40.94 -6.36 24.02
N ARG A 34 -41.96 -6.06 23.20
CA ARG A 34 -41.80 -5.85 21.76
C ARG A 34 -40.87 -4.66 21.54
N MET A 35 -39.70 -4.89 20.96
CA MET A 35 -39.03 -3.90 20.13
C MET A 35 -38.68 -4.61 18.82
N GLY A 36 -39.28 -4.13 17.74
CA GLY A 36 -38.97 -4.60 16.39
C GLY A 36 -37.49 -4.39 16.11
N LEU A 37 -36.83 -5.46 15.69
CA LEU A 37 -35.52 -5.37 15.06
C LEU A 37 -35.65 -4.43 13.85
N PRO A 38 -34.74 -3.46 13.66
CA PRO A 38 -34.67 -2.76 12.39
C PRO A 38 -34.45 -3.80 11.29
N PRO A 39 -35.00 -3.61 10.08
CA PRO A 39 -34.76 -4.52 8.98
C PRO A 39 -33.26 -4.64 8.81
N VAL A 40 -32.79 -5.88 8.79
CA VAL A 40 -31.42 -6.23 8.40
C VAL A 40 -31.28 -5.67 7.00
N VAL A 41 -30.71 -4.47 6.87
CA VAL A 41 -30.32 -3.93 5.58
C VAL A 41 -29.31 -4.93 5.05
N SER A 42 -29.76 -5.71 4.07
CA SER A 42 -28.90 -6.61 3.31
C SER A 42 -27.81 -5.73 2.73
N PHE A 43 -26.67 -5.69 3.42
CA PHE A 43 -25.43 -5.14 2.92
C PHE A 43 -25.12 -5.95 1.67
N PHE A 44 -25.52 -5.41 0.52
CA PHE A 44 -24.97 -5.83 -0.75
C PHE A 44 -23.48 -5.50 -0.66
N SER A 45 -22.69 -6.49 -0.22
CA SER A 45 -21.26 -6.53 -0.46
C SER A 45 -21.10 -6.38 -1.96
N GLY A 46 -20.81 -5.17 -2.43
CA GLY A 46 -20.53 -4.90 -3.83
C GLY A 46 -19.41 -5.85 -4.22
N ARG A 47 -19.74 -6.87 -5.03
CA ARG A 47 -18.73 -7.80 -5.53
C ARG A 47 -17.70 -6.94 -6.27
N PRO A 48 -16.40 -7.08 -5.97
CA PRO A 48 -15.37 -6.45 -6.79
C PRO A 48 -15.64 -6.83 -8.24
N LEU A 49 -15.78 -5.83 -9.12
CA LEU A 49 -15.95 -6.10 -10.54
C LEU A 49 -14.74 -6.94 -11.00
N PRO A 50 -14.97 -8.01 -11.77
CA PRO A 50 -13.87 -8.84 -12.24
C PRO A 50 -12.88 -7.96 -13.02
N PRO A 51 -11.57 -8.21 -12.86
CA PRO A 51 -10.57 -7.48 -13.61
C PRO A 51 -10.89 -7.56 -15.10
N ARG A 52 -10.80 -6.41 -15.79
CA ARG A 52 -11.06 -6.32 -17.23
C ARG A 52 -10.12 -7.30 -17.95
N SER A 53 -10.65 -8.42 -18.43
CA SER A 53 -9.91 -9.50 -19.07
C SER A 53 -9.62 -9.20 -20.54
N THR A 54 -9.00 -8.06 -20.84
CA THR A 54 -8.46 -7.83 -22.18
C THR A 54 -7.33 -8.82 -22.40
N LYS A 55 -7.36 -9.57 -23.51
CA LYS A 55 -6.24 -10.45 -23.89
C LYS A 55 -5.00 -9.58 -24.12
N HIS A 56 -4.03 -9.69 -23.25
CA HIS A 56 -2.75 -9.00 -23.39
C HIS A 56 -1.81 -9.84 -24.26
N ALA A 57 -1.05 -9.21 -25.15
CA ALA A 57 0.02 -9.89 -25.88
C ALA A 57 1.16 -10.32 -24.94
N THR A 58 1.48 -9.46 -23.96
CA THR A 58 2.40 -9.76 -22.87
C THR A 58 1.79 -9.27 -21.57
N GLN A 59 1.69 -10.17 -20.60
CA GLN A 59 1.15 -9.93 -19.27
C GLN A 59 2.25 -10.19 -18.24
N TYR A 60 2.58 -9.17 -17.45
CA TYR A 60 3.58 -9.25 -16.39
C TYR A 60 2.94 -9.61 -15.04
N ILE A 61 1.76 -9.05 -14.75
CA ILE A 61 1.01 -9.28 -13.51
C ILE A 61 -0.49 -9.43 -13.78
N GLU A 62 -1.30 -9.74 -12.76
CA GLU A 62 -2.77 -9.74 -12.87
C GLU A 62 -3.28 -8.37 -13.35
N CYS A 63 -4.16 -8.33 -14.36
CA CYS A 63 -4.63 -7.04 -14.88
C CYS A 63 -5.47 -6.32 -13.82
N ALA A 64 -5.10 -5.06 -13.58
CA ALA A 64 -5.84 -4.15 -12.74
C ALA A 64 -5.85 -2.76 -13.38
N THR A 65 -6.94 -2.04 -13.20
CA THR A 65 -7.14 -0.65 -13.65
C THR A 65 -7.32 0.25 -12.44
N SER A 66 -7.07 1.55 -12.61
CA SER A 66 -7.24 2.54 -11.53
C SER A 66 -6.41 2.18 -10.30
N VAL A 67 -5.10 2.02 -10.51
CA VAL A 67 -4.17 1.54 -9.50
C VAL A 67 -2.96 2.46 -9.33
N VAL A 68 -2.42 2.47 -8.12
CA VAL A 68 -1.05 2.90 -7.82
C VAL A 68 -0.20 1.65 -7.69
N TYR A 69 0.98 1.66 -8.31
CA TYR A 69 1.83 0.48 -8.44
C TYR A 69 3.30 0.82 -8.17
N GLU A 70 4.06 -0.20 -7.79
CA GLU A 70 5.49 -0.15 -7.52
C GLU A 70 6.22 -1.15 -8.43
N ILE A 71 7.23 -0.68 -9.15
CA ILE A 71 8.14 -1.50 -9.95
C ILE A 71 9.51 -1.52 -9.27
N PRO A 72 9.98 -2.66 -8.76
CA PRO A 72 11.31 -2.76 -8.20
C PRO A 72 12.38 -2.77 -9.30
N MET A 73 13.50 -2.10 -9.03
CA MET A 73 14.67 -2.03 -9.93
C MET A 73 15.77 -2.98 -9.44
N THR A 74 16.64 -3.47 -10.35
CA THR A 74 17.77 -4.33 -9.95
C THR A 74 18.81 -3.63 -9.08
N CYS A 75 18.87 -2.29 -9.10
CA CYS A 75 19.71 -1.48 -8.22
C CYS A 75 19.16 -1.33 -6.78
N GLY A 76 18.02 -1.95 -6.46
CA GLY A 76 17.37 -1.87 -5.15
C GLY A 76 16.43 -0.68 -4.97
N LYS A 77 16.47 0.31 -5.88
CA LYS A 77 15.48 1.40 -5.92
C LYS A 77 14.13 0.91 -6.44
N VAL A 78 13.11 1.75 -6.29
CA VAL A 78 11.76 1.46 -6.78
C VAL A 78 11.22 2.63 -7.58
N TYR A 79 10.37 2.33 -8.55
CA TYR A 79 9.55 3.31 -9.24
C TYR A 79 8.10 3.13 -8.82
N ILE A 80 7.51 4.20 -8.32
CA ILE A 80 6.10 4.27 -7.94
C ILE A 80 5.37 5.12 -8.98
N GLY A 81 4.25 4.61 -9.50
CA GLY A 81 3.45 5.31 -10.49
C GLY A 81 1.96 5.05 -10.32
N GLN A 82 1.12 5.88 -10.94
CA GLN A 82 -0.32 5.63 -11.03
C GLN A 82 -0.83 5.43 -12.46
N THR A 83 -1.97 4.74 -12.59
CA THR A 83 -2.67 4.61 -13.87
C THR A 83 -4.16 4.41 -13.72
N GLY A 84 -4.95 5.07 -14.57
CA GLY A 84 -6.36 4.72 -14.80
C GLY A 84 -6.55 3.56 -15.79
N ARG A 85 -5.55 3.29 -16.64
CA ARG A 85 -5.54 2.20 -17.64
C ARG A 85 -5.00 0.88 -17.04
N CYS A 86 -5.10 -0.24 -17.76
CA CYS A 86 -4.58 -1.52 -17.25
C CYS A 86 -3.07 -1.43 -17.00
N ILE A 87 -2.65 -1.98 -15.86
CA ILE A 87 -1.25 -1.99 -15.44
C ILE A 87 -0.32 -2.69 -16.43
N ASN A 88 -0.77 -3.76 -17.09
CA ASN A 88 0.04 -4.45 -18.09
C ASN A 88 0.29 -3.60 -19.33
N ASP A 89 -0.66 -2.75 -19.74
CA ASP A 89 -0.44 -1.83 -20.85
C ASP A 89 0.62 -0.79 -20.47
N ARG A 90 0.57 -0.27 -19.23
CA ARG A 90 1.60 0.64 -18.70
C ARG A 90 2.96 -0.01 -18.54
N ALA A 91 3.02 -1.25 -18.06
CA ALA A 91 4.27 -1.98 -17.93
C ALA A 91 4.92 -2.22 -19.31
N ARG A 92 4.13 -2.48 -20.36
CA ARG A 92 4.64 -2.55 -21.73
C ARG A 92 5.14 -1.20 -22.24
N GLU A 93 4.42 -0.11 -21.98
CA GLU A 93 4.90 1.25 -22.30
C GLU A 93 6.26 1.52 -21.66
N HIS A 94 6.42 1.19 -20.37
CA HIS A 94 7.70 1.31 -19.66
C HIS A 94 8.81 0.46 -20.28
N ALA A 95 8.52 -0.80 -20.61
CA ALA A 95 9.47 -1.69 -21.29
C ALA A 95 9.94 -1.11 -22.64
N LEU A 96 9.01 -0.52 -23.39
CA LEU A 96 9.29 0.14 -24.67
C LEU A 96 10.13 1.40 -24.47
N SER A 97 9.78 2.26 -23.51
CA SER A 97 10.53 3.48 -23.20
C SER A 97 11.97 3.17 -22.79
N VAL A 98 12.19 2.16 -21.94
CA VAL A 98 13.55 1.74 -21.53
C VAL A 98 14.36 1.24 -22.72
N ARG A 99 13.74 0.49 -23.64
CA ARG A 99 14.45 -0.13 -24.78
C ARG A 99 14.72 0.83 -25.93
N SER A 100 13.79 1.72 -26.23
CA SER A 100 13.75 2.41 -27.54
C SER A 100 13.94 3.92 -27.46
N SER A 101 13.43 4.58 -26.42
CA SER A 101 13.58 6.03 -26.25
C SER A 101 13.36 6.39 -24.79
N PRO A 102 14.45 6.53 -24.00
CA PRO A 102 14.37 6.80 -22.57
C PRO A 102 13.55 8.06 -22.29
N SER A 103 12.31 7.85 -21.89
CA SER A 103 11.33 8.89 -21.58
C SER A 103 10.63 8.55 -20.27
N GLY A 104 10.44 9.56 -19.44
CA GLY A 104 9.94 9.39 -18.08
C GLY A 104 11.00 8.90 -17.09
N ASN A 105 10.71 9.07 -15.80
CA ASN A 105 11.71 8.92 -14.75
C ASN A 105 12.29 7.50 -14.64
N LEU A 106 11.47 6.47 -14.87
CA LEU A 106 11.92 5.07 -14.88
C LEU A 106 13.00 4.84 -15.95
N ALA A 107 12.73 5.26 -17.18
CA ALA A 107 13.64 5.01 -18.29
C ALA A 107 14.90 5.89 -18.21
N ILE A 108 14.75 7.16 -17.80
CA ILE A 108 15.89 8.05 -17.51
C ILE A 108 16.79 7.47 -16.39
N HIS A 109 16.20 6.82 -15.39
CA HIS A 109 16.98 6.14 -14.36
C HIS A 109 17.77 4.96 -14.94
N CYS A 110 17.15 4.12 -15.79
CA CYS A 110 17.83 2.99 -16.43
C CYS A 110 18.94 3.42 -17.40
N ASP A 111 18.79 4.60 -18.01
CA ASP A 111 19.81 5.19 -18.89
C ASP A 111 21.06 5.63 -18.08
N ARG A 112 20.85 6.21 -16.89
CA ARG A 112 21.92 6.73 -16.04
C ARG A 112 22.51 5.71 -15.06
N CYS A 113 21.73 4.70 -14.68
CA CYS A 113 22.11 3.64 -13.76
C CYS A 113 21.97 2.31 -14.49
N PRO A 114 23.04 1.48 -14.59
CA PRO A 114 23.04 0.23 -15.34
C PRO A 114 22.21 -0.84 -14.62
N CYS A 115 20.89 -0.64 -14.60
CA CYS A 115 19.91 -1.45 -13.92
C CYS A 115 18.67 -1.60 -14.81
N ALA A 116 17.82 -2.55 -14.46
CA ALA A 116 16.62 -2.86 -15.20
C ALA A 116 15.39 -2.86 -14.29
N PRO A 117 14.21 -2.51 -14.82
CA PRO A 117 12.95 -2.67 -14.10
C PRO A 117 12.53 -4.13 -14.07
N ASN A 118 12.18 -4.63 -12.89
CA ASN A 118 11.62 -5.98 -12.74
C ASN A 118 10.09 -5.94 -12.89
N LEU A 119 9.62 -5.87 -14.14
CA LEU A 119 8.20 -5.70 -14.46
C LEU A 119 7.32 -6.85 -13.95
N ASP A 120 7.82 -8.09 -13.94
CA ASP A 120 7.09 -9.26 -13.40
C ASP A 120 6.91 -9.21 -11.88
N LYS A 121 7.71 -8.38 -11.18
CA LYS A 121 7.64 -8.17 -9.73
C LYS A 121 6.89 -6.90 -9.34
N THR A 122 6.13 -6.33 -10.28
CA THR A 122 5.31 -5.14 -10.03
C THR A 122 4.28 -5.44 -8.96
N LYS A 123 4.15 -4.55 -7.97
CA LYS A 123 3.17 -4.66 -6.88
C LYS A 123 2.10 -3.60 -7.03
N ILE A 124 0.85 -3.95 -6.74
CA ILE A 124 -0.24 -2.99 -6.62
C ILE A 124 -0.20 -2.44 -5.18
N ALA A 125 0.12 -1.15 -5.03
CA ALA A 125 0.13 -0.48 -3.74
C ALA A 125 -1.29 -0.13 -3.26
N GLY A 126 -2.19 0.18 -4.20
CA GLY A 126 -3.59 0.48 -3.90
C GLY A 126 -4.46 0.60 -5.15
N LYS A 127 -5.77 0.39 -5.01
CA LYS A 127 -6.76 0.56 -6.09
C LYS A 127 -7.68 1.72 -5.75
N LEU A 128 -7.54 2.85 -6.44
CA LEU A 128 -8.37 4.04 -6.22
C LEU A 128 -8.99 4.48 -7.54
N LYS A 129 -10.32 4.60 -7.57
CA LYS A 129 -11.07 4.88 -8.80
C LYS A 129 -10.83 6.29 -9.30
N ASN A 130 -10.78 7.26 -8.38
CA ASN A 130 -10.65 8.66 -8.74
C ASN A 130 -9.20 9.01 -9.05
N LYS A 131 -8.99 9.87 -10.06
CA LYS A 131 -7.64 10.30 -10.47
C LYS A 131 -6.92 11.02 -9.33
N THR A 132 -7.59 11.99 -8.71
CA THR A 132 -7.03 12.79 -7.61
C THR A 132 -6.61 11.93 -6.42
N GLU A 133 -7.43 10.93 -6.05
CA GLU A 133 -7.10 9.99 -4.97
C GLU A 133 -5.83 9.19 -5.30
N ARG A 134 -5.67 8.72 -6.54
CA ARG A 134 -4.45 8.03 -6.96
C ARG A 134 -3.23 8.93 -6.95
N GLU A 135 -3.37 10.18 -7.38
CA GLU A 135 -2.26 11.13 -7.40
C GLU A 135 -1.79 11.49 -5.98
N LEU A 136 -2.74 11.73 -5.06
CA LEU A 136 -2.44 11.94 -3.64
C LEU A 136 -1.78 10.71 -3.02
N PHE A 137 -2.30 9.52 -3.32
CA PHE A 137 -1.77 8.27 -2.78
C PHE A 137 -0.40 7.90 -3.36
N GLU A 138 -0.17 8.16 -4.66
CA GLU A 138 1.15 8.05 -5.30
C GLU A 138 2.16 8.97 -4.63
N ALA A 139 1.82 10.25 -4.45
CA ALA A 139 2.69 11.22 -3.79
C ALA A 139 3.02 10.81 -2.35
N TYR A 140 2.03 10.30 -1.61
CA TYR A 140 2.24 9.72 -0.29
C TYR A 140 3.21 8.54 -0.32
N CYS A 141 3.01 7.57 -1.22
CA CYS A 141 3.88 6.40 -1.34
C CYS A 141 5.31 6.77 -1.69
N ILE A 142 5.51 7.71 -2.61
CA ILE A 142 6.84 8.23 -2.99
C ILE A 142 7.52 8.85 -1.77
N ARG A 143 6.81 9.67 -1.01
CA ARG A 143 7.35 10.35 0.17
C ARG A 143 7.66 9.39 1.32
N VAL A 144 6.82 8.38 1.56
CA VAL A 144 7.08 7.31 2.54
C VAL A 144 8.31 6.49 2.16
N ARG A 145 8.52 6.25 0.86
CA ARG A 145 9.67 5.48 0.38
C ARG A 145 10.99 6.23 0.53
N GLY A 146 10.97 7.55 0.37
CA GLY A 146 12.14 8.44 0.48
C GLY A 146 12.86 8.65 -0.85
N GLU A 147 13.48 9.82 -0.99
CA GLU A 147 14.14 10.30 -2.23
C GLU A 147 15.30 9.41 -2.68
N ASP A 148 16.06 8.85 -1.74
CA ASP A 148 17.21 7.99 -2.07
C ASP A 148 16.79 6.63 -2.64
N CYS A 149 15.60 6.14 -2.26
CA CYS A 149 15.09 4.81 -2.60
C CYS A 149 14.06 4.83 -3.74
N CYS A 150 13.49 5.98 -4.09
CA CYS A 150 12.43 6.10 -5.09
C CYS A 150 12.88 6.93 -6.30
N THR A 151 12.71 6.41 -7.51
CA THR A 151 13.10 7.09 -8.75
C THR A 151 11.95 7.88 -9.39
N SER A 152 10.83 8.03 -8.70
CA SER A 152 9.63 8.69 -9.23
C SER A 152 9.56 10.16 -8.89
N ALA A 153 8.90 10.92 -9.75
CA ALA A 153 8.41 12.26 -9.44
C ALA A 153 6.90 12.17 -9.19
N PRO A 154 6.38 12.79 -8.12
CA PRO A 154 4.97 12.68 -7.79
C PRO A 154 4.10 13.51 -8.75
N SER A 155 2.87 13.06 -9.03
CA SER A 155 1.92 13.84 -9.85
C SER A 155 1.44 15.12 -9.14
N VAL A 156 1.47 15.13 -7.80
CA VAL A 156 1.11 16.26 -6.94
C VAL A 156 2.09 16.35 -5.77
N HIS A 157 2.36 17.54 -5.26
CA HIS A 157 3.19 17.71 -4.06
C HIS A 157 2.31 17.82 -2.82
N LEU A 158 2.54 16.95 -1.84
CA LEU A 158 1.88 17.02 -0.55
C LEU A 158 2.59 18.04 0.34
N THR A 159 1.81 18.93 0.94
CA THR A 159 2.26 19.77 2.06
C THR A 159 2.55 18.90 3.28
N GLU A 160 3.30 19.44 4.25
CA GLU A 160 3.60 18.73 5.50
C GLU A 160 2.33 18.32 6.26
N LYS A 161 1.32 19.20 6.26
CA LYS A 161 0.05 18.96 6.94
C LYS A 161 -0.75 17.84 6.27
N GLU A 162 -0.80 17.82 4.94
CA GLU A 162 -1.48 16.77 4.17
C GLU A 162 -0.77 15.42 4.35
N PHE A 163 0.57 15.39 4.25
CA PHE A 163 1.34 14.18 4.50
C PHE A 163 1.11 13.66 5.93
N SER A 164 1.18 14.54 6.93
CA SER A 164 0.93 14.20 8.32
C SER A 164 -0.50 13.72 8.58
N PHE A 165 -1.48 14.22 7.82
CA PHE A 165 -2.87 13.75 7.89
C PHE A 165 -2.99 12.33 7.34
N LEU A 166 -2.41 12.06 6.18
CA LEU A 166 -2.43 10.73 5.54
C LEU A 166 -1.65 9.68 6.36
N CYS A 167 -0.54 10.05 7.01
CA CYS A 167 0.22 9.15 7.89
C CYS A 167 -0.57 8.65 9.12
N ARG A 168 -1.54 9.43 9.61
CA ARG A 168 -2.32 9.10 10.81
C ARG A 168 -3.44 8.11 10.54
N GLU A 169 -3.86 7.97 9.28
CA GLU A 169 -5.00 7.15 8.88
C GLU A 169 -4.60 6.13 7.78
N PRO A 170 -3.73 5.14 8.09
CA PRO A 170 -3.25 4.19 7.09
C PRO A 170 -4.36 3.26 6.56
N GLU A 171 -5.51 3.16 7.24
CA GLU A 171 -6.62 2.28 6.82
C GLU A 171 -7.35 2.75 5.54
N PHE A 172 -7.28 4.04 5.19
CA PHE A 172 -7.92 4.56 3.96
C PHE A 172 -7.27 4.06 2.67
N VAL A 173 -6.08 3.45 2.78
CA VAL A 173 -5.24 3.05 1.67
C VAL A 173 -5.47 1.58 1.25
N TYR A 174 -5.92 0.71 2.18
CA TYR A 174 -5.87 -0.75 2.02
C TYR A 174 -7.23 -1.47 2.09
N LYS A 175 -8.38 -0.79 1.90
CA LYS A 175 -9.70 -1.45 1.83
C LYS A 175 -10.11 -1.79 0.39
#